data_AF-A0A6A7A512-F1
#
_entry.id   AF-A0A6A7A512-F1
#
_cell.length_a   1.000
_cell.length_b   1.000
_cell.length_c   1.000
_cell.angle_alpha   90.00
_cell.angle_beta   90.00
_cell.angle_gamma   90.00
#
_symmetry.space_group_name_H-M   'P 1'
#
loop_
_entity.id
_entity.type
_entity.pdbx_description
1 polymer ?
#
loop_
_entity_poly.entity_id
_entity_poly.type
_entity_poly.pdbx_seq_one_letter_code
_entity_poly.pdbx_strand_id
1 'polypeptide(L)'
;MELITPKSIGVILRSITTDYKFPMKWPDRVTVLHKLRNKPQSDADHFILDVLILSEVHRRPAARCVEDIVVYDYRKGKKSPLAPFMVEKFRDTYELQEQAKERCGDRVRGLLERVQQLEKSSWDRPDAVENIGSATQS
;
A
#
# COMPACT_ATOMS: atom_id res chain seq x y z
N MET A 1 7.36 -24.74 -20.83
CA MET A 1 6.89 -24.80 -19.43
C MET A 1 5.64 -23.95 -19.34
N GLU A 2 4.48 -24.54 -19.05
CA GLU A 2 3.31 -23.74 -18.67
C GLU A 2 3.53 -23.26 -17.24
N LEU A 3 3.40 -21.95 -17.02
CA LEU A 3 3.52 -21.35 -15.70
C LEU A 3 2.15 -20.84 -15.25
N ILE A 4 1.74 -21.19 -14.03
CA ILE A 4 0.48 -20.77 -13.39
C ILE A 4 -0.76 -21.27 -14.14
N THR A 5 -0.86 -22.58 -14.33
CA THR A 5 -2.10 -23.25 -14.74
C THR A 5 -2.57 -24.17 -13.62
N PRO A 6 -3.90 -24.39 -13.43
CA PRO A 6 -4.41 -25.39 -12.49
C PRO A 6 -3.99 -26.83 -12.85
N LYS A 7 -3.32 -27.01 -13.99
CA LYS A 7 -2.76 -28.29 -14.46
C LYS A 7 -1.31 -28.51 -14.00
N SER A 8 -0.69 -27.55 -13.31
CA SER A 8 0.73 -27.59 -12.95
C SER A 8 1.00 -26.95 -11.58
N ILE A 9 1.98 -26.04 -11.49
CA ILE A 9 2.26 -25.26 -10.29
C ILE A 9 1.54 -23.92 -10.44
N GLY A 10 0.65 -23.61 -9.50
CA GLY A 10 -0.10 -22.36 -9.47
C GLY A 10 -0.03 -21.70 -8.10
N VAL A 11 -0.74 -20.58 -7.97
CA VAL A 11 -0.89 -19.84 -6.71
C VAL A 11 -2.31 -19.96 -6.19
N ILE A 12 -2.46 -20.06 -4.88
CA ILE A 12 -3.73 -20.12 -4.16
C ILE A 12 -3.74 -19.03 -3.10
N LEU A 13 -4.83 -18.29 -3.01
CA LEU A 13 -5.08 -17.39 -1.90
C LEU A 13 -5.40 -18.22 -0.64
N ARG A 14 -4.43 -18.35 0.27
CA ARG A 14 -4.53 -19.12 1.51
C ARG A 14 -5.41 -18.40 2.53
N SER A 15 -5.29 -17.08 2.63
CA SER A 15 -6.16 -16.24 3.43
C SER A 15 -6.15 -14.80 2.91
N ILE A 16 -7.24 -14.08 3.21
CA ILE A 16 -7.34 -12.65 2.98
C ILE A 16 -8.04 -12.01 4.17
N THR A 17 -7.52 -10.89 4.66
CA THR A 17 -8.16 -10.05 5.67
C THR A 17 -8.34 -8.66 5.08
N THR A 18 -9.54 -8.10 5.17
CA THR A 18 -9.87 -6.79 4.59
C THR A 18 -10.49 -5.87 5.63
N ASP A 19 -9.88 -4.71 5.83
CA ASP A 19 -10.37 -3.64 6.68
C ASP A 19 -11.00 -2.53 5.85
N TYR A 20 -12.33 -2.50 5.78
CA TYR A 20 -13.07 -1.41 5.13
C TYR A 20 -13.09 -0.16 5.98
N LYS A 21 -12.77 1.00 5.38
CA LYS A 21 -12.71 2.29 6.09
C LYS A 21 -13.99 3.11 5.95
N PHE A 22 -14.71 2.95 4.84
CA PHE A 22 -16.02 3.56 4.60
C PHE A 22 -16.75 2.84 3.44
N PRO A 23 -18.09 2.93 3.36
CA PRO A 23 -18.83 2.41 2.22
C PRO A 23 -18.62 3.28 0.98
N MET A 24 -18.09 2.70 -0.10
CA MET A 24 -17.99 3.35 -1.40
C MET A 24 -19.31 3.22 -2.17
N LYS A 25 -19.60 4.18 -3.06
CA LYS A 25 -20.77 4.15 -3.94
C LYS A 25 -20.32 4.27 -5.39
N TRP A 26 -21.06 3.62 -6.29
CA TRP A 26 -20.87 3.80 -7.73
C TRP A 26 -21.47 5.15 -8.20
N PRO A 27 -20.87 5.82 -9.19
CA PRO A 27 -19.58 5.51 -9.79
C PRO A 27 -18.41 6.06 -8.95
N ASP A 28 -17.41 5.21 -8.72
CA ASP A 28 -16.10 5.61 -8.20
C ASP A 28 -15.03 4.81 -8.95
N ARG A 29 -13.87 5.42 -9.15
CA ARG A 29 -12.69 4.77 -9.72
C ARG A 29 -11.73 4.48 -8.58
N VAL A 30 -11.21 3.27 -8.54
CA VAL A 30 -10.28 2.85 -7.49
C VAL A 30 -8.90 2.56 -8.04
N THR A 31 -7.88 2.98 -7.30
CA THR A 31 -6.50 2.56 -7.53
C THR A 31 -6.14 1.51 -6.47
N VAL A 32 -5.70 0.33 -6.91
CA VAL A 32 -5.31 -0.77 -6.03
C VAL A 32 -3.79 -0.93 -6.09
N LEU A 33 -3.14 -0.74 -4.94
CA LEU A 33 -1.69 -0.83 -4.81
C LEU A 33 -1.33 -2.05 -4.00
N HIS A 34 -0.41 -2.87 -4.52
CA HIS A 34 0.11 -4.04 -3.83
C HIS A 34 1.58 -3.82 -3.52
N LYS A 35 2.02 -4.32 -2.36
CA LYS A 35 3.44 -4.43 -2.04
C LYS A 35 3.74 -5.77 -1.36
N LEU A 36 4.94 -6.29 -1.58
CA LEU A 36 5.46 -7.40 -0.78
C LEU A 36 5.64 -6.91 0.66
N ARG A 37 5.03 -7.63 1.62
CA ARG A 37 5.17 -7.32 3.04
C ARG A 37 6.59 -7.56 3.55
N ASN A 38 7.18 -8.69 3.15
CA ASN A 38 8.48 -9.16 3.63
C ASN A 38 9.41 -9.50 2.47
N LYS A 39 10.73 -9.45 2.69
CA LYS A 39 11.72 -9.95 1.73
C LYS A 39 11.56 -11.47 1.59
N PRO A 40 11.50 -12.03 0.37
CA PRO A 40 11.31 -13.47 0.16
C PRO A 40 12.53 -14.28 0.61
N GLN A 41 12.27 -15.35 1.36
CA GLN A 41 13.27 -16.38 1.66
C GLN A 41 13.41 -17.35 0.47
N SER A 42 14.57 -18.00 0.35
CA SER A 42 14.87 -18.88 -0.79
C SER A 42 13.99 -20.12 -0.85
N ASP A 43 13.52 -20.59 0.30
CA ASP A 43 12.73 -21.81 0.51
C ASP A 43 11.25 -21.50 0.79
N ALA A 44 10.84 -20.24 0.67
CA ALA A 44 9.46 -19.84 0.92
C ALA A 44 8.49 -20.57 -0.03
N ASP A 45 7.38 -21.05 0.53
CA ASP A 45 6.27 -21.66 -0.21
C ASP A 45 5.08 -20.70 -0.39
N HIS A 46 5.17 -19.50 0.18
CA HIS A 46 4.14 -18.48 0.13
C HIS A 46 4.77 -17.08 0.23
N PHE A 47 3.97 -16.07 -0.08
CA PHE A 47 4.31 -14.67 0.08
C PHE A 47 3.08 -13.87 0.50
N ILE A 48 3.33 -12.75 1.18
CA ILE A 48 2.27 -11.89 1.72
C ILE A 48 2.30 -10.54 1.00
N LEU A 49 1.12 -10.11 0.54
CA LEU A 49 0.92 -8.78 -0.02
C LEU A 49 0.16 -7.90 0.98
N ASP A 50 0.68 -6.70 1.22
CA ASP A 50 -0.12 -5.61 1.77
C ASP A 50 -0.77 -4.87 0.61
N VAL A 51 -2.08 -4.63 0.70
CA VAL A 51 -2.86 -3.99 -0.34
C VAL A 51 -3.51 -2.71 0.19
N LEU A 52 -3.44 -1.64 -0.60
CA LEU A 52 -4.15 -0.39 -0.35
C LEU A 52 -5.11 -0.11 -1.49
N ILE A 53 -6.41 -0.02 -1.17
CA ILE A 53 -7.44 0.37 -2.12
C ILE A 53 -7.74 1.85 -1.87
N LEU A 54 -7.43 2.69 -2.85
CA LEU A 54 -7.66 4.14 -2.84
C LEU A 54 -8.90 4.47 -3.66
N SER A 55 -9.84 5.20 -3.07
CA SER A 55 -10.92 5.86 -3.81
C SER A 55 -10.39 7.14 -4.45
N GLU A 56 -10.59 7.31 -5.74
CA GLU A 56 -10.20 8.53 -6.45
C GLU A 56 -11.19 9.67 -6.17
N VAL A 57 -12.50 9.38 -6.09
CA VAL A 57 -13.51 10.39 -5.75
C VAL A 57 -13.27 10.97 -4.35
N HIS A 58 -13.03 10.12 -3.36
CA HIS A 58 -12.83 10.54 -1.98
C HIS A 58 -11.37 10.91 -1.67
N ARG A 59 -10.44 10.65 -2.61
CA ARG A 59 -8.99 10.91 -2.48
C ARG A 59 -8.38 10.37 -1.19
N ARG A 60 -8.83 9.19 -0.73
CA ARG A 60 -8.36 8.55 0.50
C ARG A 60 -8.47 7.02 0.45
N PRO A 61 -7.75 6.30 1.34
CA PRO A 61 -7.91 4.86 1.49
C PRO A 61 -9.34 4.45 1.83
N ALA A 62 -9.91 3.60 0.98
CA ALA A 62 -11.22 2.98 1.15
C ALA A 62 -11.14 1.63 1.88
N ALA A 63 -10.09 0.86 1.60
CA ALA A 63 -9.83 -0.40 2.31
C ALA A 63 -8.33 -0.71 2.35
N ARG A 64 -7.96 -1.58 3.30
CA ARG A 64 -6.65 -2.22 3.35
C ARG A 64 -6.85 -3.73 3.35
N CYS A 65 -6.04 -4.45 2.59
CA CYS A 65 -6.07 -5.90 2.57
C CYS A 65 -4.71 -6.48 2.94
N VAL A 66 -4.75 -7.67 3.50
CA VAL A 66 -3.59 -8.53 3.74
C VAL A 66 -3.89 -9.84 3.05
N GLU A 67 -3.09 -10.19 2.06
CA GLU A 67 -3.27 -11.39 1.25
C GLU A 67 -2.10 -12.34 1.49
N ASP A 68 -2.41 -13.57 1.85
CA ASP A 68 -1.44 -14.64 2.03
C ASP A 68 -1.59 -15.64 0.89
N ILE A 69 -0.59 -15.71 0.02
CA ILE A 69 -0.66 -16.44 -1.25
C ILE A 69 0.38 -17.57 -1.24
N VAL A 70 -0.09 -18.81 -1.38
CA VAL A 70 0.74 -20.02 -1.36
C VAL A 70 0.94 -20.58 -2.76
N VAL A 71 2.13 -21.10 -3.04
CA VAL A 71 2.42 -21.85 -4.25
C VAL A 71 2.03 -23.32 -4.04
N TYR A 72 1.25 -23.87 -4.96
CA TYR A 72 0.66 -25.20 -4.84
C TYR A 72 0.93 -26.04 -6.09
N ASP A 73 1.42 -27.26 -5.91
CA ASP A 73 1.58 -28.25 -6.99
C ASP A 73 0.30 -29.09 -7.06
N TYR A 74 -0.58 -28.74 -7.99
CA TYR A 74 -1.88 -29.40 -8.16
C TYR A 74 -1.75 -30.87 -8.57
N ARG A 75 -0.62 -31.26 -9.16
CA ARG A 75 -0.38 -32.67 -9.54
C ARG A 75 -0.04 -33.53 -8.34
N LYS A 76 0.62 -32.95 -7.34
CA LYS A 76 1.04 -33.64 -6.11
C LYS A 76 0.12 -33.39 -4.93
N GLY A 77 -0.86 -32.48 -5.06
CA GLY A 77 -1.80 -32.14 -4.00
C GLY A 77 -1.11 -31.56 -2.75
N LYS A 78 -0.04 -30.78 -2.93
CA LYS A 78 0.72 -30.20 -1.80
C LYS A 78 1.34 -28.84 -2.14
N LYS A 79 1.71 -28.11 -1.09
CA LYS A 79 2.50 -26.88 -1.22
C LYS A 79 3.83 -27.17 -1.93
N SER A 80 4.29 -26.19 -2.70
CA SER A 80 5.56 -26.23 -3.41
C SER A 80 6.34 -24.96 -3.08
N PRO A 81 7.68 -25.02 -3.02
CA PRO A 81 8.47 -23.80 -2.92
C PRO A 81 8.23 -22.88 -4.13
N LEU A 82 8.45 -21.59 -3.91
CA LEU A 82 8.58 -20.60 -4.97
C LEU A 82 9.69 -21.03 -5.94
N ALA A 83 9.42 -20.96 -7.24
CA ALA A 83 10.43 -21.19 -8.25
C ALA A 83 11.57 -20.15 -8.10
N PRO A 84 12.84 -20.54 -8.37
CA PRO A 84 14.00 -19.66 -8.16
C PRO A 84 13.87 -18.27 -8.80
N PHE A 85 13.33 -18.21 -10.02
CA PHE A 85 13.14 -16.94 -10.73
C PHE A 85 12.09 -16.03 -10.05
N MET A 86 11.08 -16.60 -9.37
CA MET A 86 10.09 -15.81 -8.61
C MET A 86 10.74 -15.22 -7.36
N VAL A 87 11.56 -16.01 -6.66
CA VAL A 87 12.31 -15.54 -5.49
C VAL A 87 13.22 -14.37 -5.88
N GLU A 88 13.97 -14.51 -6.98
CA GLU A 88 14.82 -13.45 -7.52
C GLU A 88 14.02 -12.19 -7.83
N LYS A 89 12.95 -12.30 -8.62
CA LYS A 89 12.12 -11.14 -9.00
C LYS A 89 11.45 -10.48 -7.80
N PHE A 90 11.00 -11.26 -6.82
CA PHE A 90 10.43 -10.70 -5.60
C PHE A 90 11.48 -10.01 -4.73
N ARG A 91 12.73 -10.46 -4.72
CA ARG A 91 13.83 -9.75 -4.04
C ARG A 91 14.12 -8.41 -4.71
N ASP A 92 14.25 -8.41 -6.04
CA ASP A 92 14.42 -7.18 -6.83
C ASP A 92 13.29 -6.19 -6.54
N THR A 93 12.04 -6.69 -6.59
CA THR A 93 10.84 -5.88 -6.31
C THR A 93 10.86 -5.34 -4.89
N TYR A 94 11.21 -6.17 -3.90
CA TYR A 94 11.25 -5.74 -2.51
C TYR A 94 12.28 -4.63 -2.27
N GLU A 95 13.45 -4.73 -2.91
CA GLU A 95 14.49 -3.71 -2.81
C GLU A 95 14.05 -2.38 -3.47
N LEU A 96 13.39 -2.45 -4.63
CA LEU A 96 12.79 -1.27 -5.27
C LEU A 96 11.71 -0.61 -4.39
N GLN A 97 10.92 -1.39 -3.66
CA GLN A 97 9.92 -0.86 -2.72
C GLN A 97 10.57 -0.10 -1.56
N GLU A 98 11.64 -0.65 -0.97
CA GLU A 98 12.33 0.03 0.15
C GLU A 98 13.02 1.32 -0.33
N GLN A 99 13.66 1.31 -1.50
CA GLN A 99 14.21 2.53 -2.11
C GLN A 99 13.11 3.57 -2.39
N ALA A 100 11.97 3.13 -2.93
CA ALA A 100 10.84 4.02 -3.18
C ALA A 100 10.26 4.60 -1.89
N LYS A 101 10.17 3.81 -0.83
CA LYS A 101 9.69 4.22 0.49
C LYS A 101 10.60 5.26 1.12
N GLU A 102 11.91 5.08 1.05
CA GLU A 102 12.90 6.07 1.50
C GLU A 102 12.73 7.40 0.74
N ARG A 103 12.82 7.35 -0.60
CA ARG A 103 12.67 8.53 -1.46
C ARG A 103 11.34 9.25 -1.27
N CYS A 104 10.22 8.53 -1.19
CA CYS A 104 8.91 9.11 -0.98
C CYS A 104 8.76 9.66 0.45
N GLY A 105 9.32 8.98 1.45
CA GLY A 105 9.34 9.43 2.84
C GLY A 105 10.08 10.75 3.01
N ASP A 106 11.23 10.90 2.37
CA ASP A 106 12.01 12.14 2.42
C ASP A 106 11.28 13.30 1.73
N ARG A 107 10.62 13.04 0.59
CA ARG A 107 9.77 14.05 -0.08
C ARG A 107 8.62 14.51 0.81
N VAL A 108 7.96 13.58 1.51
CA VAL A 108 6.88 13.92 2.46
C VAL A 108 7.43 14.75 3.62
N ARG A 109 8.58 14.36 4.19
CA ARG A 109 9.23 15.11 5.28
C ARG A 109 9.56 16.55 4.88
N GLY A 110 10.17 16.74 3.71
CA GLY A 110 10.48 18.07 3.19
C GLY A 110 9.24 18.92 2.91
N LEU A 111 8.12 18.32 2.47
CA LEU A 111 6.85 19.03 2.32
C LEU A 111 6.31 19.48 3.68
N LEU A 112 6.33 18.62 4.70
CA LEU A 112 5.88 18.94 6.05
C LEU A 112 6.71 20.06 6.69
N GLU A 113 8.04 20.03 6.53
CA GLU A 113 8.93 21.08 7.02
C GLU A 113 8.62 22.44 6.38
N ARG A 114 8.36 22.47 5.07
CA ARG A 114 7.98 23.70 4.35
C ARG A 114 6.63 24.25 4.82
N VAL A 115 5.64 23.38 5.04
CA VAL A 115 4.33 23.80 5.61
C VAL A 115 4.54 24.39 7.00
N GLN A 116 5.33 23.74 7.85
CA GLN A 116 5.60 24.23 9.20
C GLN A 116 6.31 25.60 9.20
N GLN A 117 7.26 25.82 8.29
CA GLN A 117 7.92 27.12 8.12
C GLN A 117 6.94 28.21 7.68
N LEU A 118 6.04 27.89 6.74
CA LEU A 118 4.99 28.80 6.29
C LEU A 118 4.05 29.17 7.44
N GLU A 119 3.58 28.19 8.21
CA GLU A 119 2.73 28.42 9.38
C GLU A 119 3.41 29.36 10.39
N LYS A 120 4.66 29.08 10.78
CA LYS A 120 5.42 29.97 11.68
C LYS A 120 5.56 31.38 11.12
N SER A 121 5.90 31.52 9.84
CA SER A 121 6.06 32.84 9.20
C SER A 121 4.76 33.63 9.02
N SER A 122 3.61 32.96 9.05
CA SER A 122 2.28 33.57 8.88
C SER A 122 1.65 33.95 10.22
N TRP A 123 1.87 33.17 11.28
CA TRP A 123 1.30 33.40 12.61
C TRP A 123 2.18 34.28 13.50
N ASP A 124 3.51 34.26 13.33
CA ASP A 124 4.46 35.07 14.14
C ASP A 124 4.76 36.46 13.52
N ARG A 125 3.74 37.12 12.96
CA ARG A 125 3.85 38.54 12.57
C ARG A 125 3.40 39.41 13.75
N PRO A 126 4.21 40.39 14.22
CA PRO A 126 3.81 41.29 15.32
C PRO A 126 2.59 42.18 14.99
N ASP A 127 2.16 42.15 13.74
CA ASP A 127 1.04 42.85 13.11
C ASP A 127 -0.09 41.92 12.64
N ALA A 128 -0.07 40.63 13.01
CA ALA A 128 -1.16 39.69 12.74
C ALA A 128 -2.40 40.05 13.59
N VAL A 129 -3.35 40.77 12.99
CA VAL A 129 -4.64 41.09 13.61
C VAL A 129 -5.59 39.90 13.43
N GLU A 130 -6.00 39.27 14.53
CA GLU A 130 -7.10 38.31 14.52
C GLU A 130 -8.41 39.04 14.22
N ASN A 131 -8.99 38.84 13.04
CA ASN A 131 -10.37 39.23 12.78
C ASN A 131 -11.30 38.16 13.36
N ILE A 132 -11.55 38.24 14.68
CA ILE A 132 -12.65 37.52 15.31
C ILE A 132 -13.93 38.21 14.85
N GLY A 133 -14.52 37.69 13.78
CA GLY A 133 -15.78 38.19 13.24
C GLY A 133 -16.81 38.30 14.36
N SER A 134 -17.23 39.53 14.64
CA SER A 134 -18.31 39.83 15.56
C SER A 134 -19.63 39.31 14.96
N ALA A 135 -20.02 38.09 15.32
CA ALA A 135 -21.40 37.66 15.17
C ALA A 135 -22.23 38.35 16.26
N THR A 136 -22.72 39.53 15.90
CA THR A 136 -23.61 40.40 16.66
C THR A 136 -24.82 39.62 17.17
N GLN A 137 -25.12 39.76 18.46
CA GLN A 137 -26.39 39.35 19.07
C GLN A 137 -27.55 40.08 18.38
N SER A 138 -28.60 39.35 18.02
CA SER A 138 -29.94 39.88 17.76
C SER A 138 -30.97 38.84 18.18
#